data_AF-A0A2P2E2A7-F1
#
_entry.id   AF-A0A2P2E2A7-F1
#
_cell.length_a   1.000
_cell.length_b   1.000
_cell.length_c   1.000
_cell.angle_alpha   90.00
_cell.angle_beta   90.00
_cell.angle_gamma   90.00
#
_symmetry.space_group_name_H-M   'P 1'
#
loop_
_entity.id
_entity.type
_entity.pdbx_description
1 polymer ?
#
loop_
_entity_poly.entity_id
_entity_poly.type
_entity_poly.pdbx_seq_one_letter_code
_entity_poly.pdbx_strand_id
1 'polypeptide(L)'
;MESDMFCNVAAGSIKVLQWRDRFFGFQNGIYWNEEEKKSGSAILFLQSEDGLNWERINSIPILGPNGRGWKGSHIYACDVKFSEAEKLFILYFNARDKAHWTQGKEAIGLFVGKVEEIFKTNQTRPKAKAKPKAKKKMKGKRK
;
A
#
# COMPACT_ATOMS: atom_id res chain seq x y z
N MET A 1 12.89 -20.99 -5.06
CA MET A 1 12.28 -19.69 -4.75
C MET A 1 12.04 -19.02 -6.09
N GLU A 2 10.79 -18.78 -6.45
CA GLU A 2 10.46 -18.12 -7.72
C GLU A 2 10.99 -16.68 -7.68
N SER A 3 11.70 -16.23 -8.73
CA SER A 3 12.28 -14.88 -8.76
C SER A 3 11.17 -13.85 -8.96
N ASP A 4 11.15 -12.78 -8.16
CA ASP A 4 10.20 -11.68 -8.35
C ASP A 4 10.40 -11.03 -9.73
N MET A 5 9.41 -11.21 -10.61
CA MET A 5 9.40 -10.69 -11.98
C MET A 5 9.72 -9.19 -12.08
N PHE A 6 9.39 -8.40 -11.06
CA PHE A 6 9.60 -6.94 -11.08
C PHE A 6 10.79 -6.50 -10.23
N CYS A 7 11.56 -7.45 -9.69
CA CYS A 7 12.71 -7.18 -8.82
C CYS A 7 13.82 -8.25 -9.00
N ASN A 8 13.97 -8.80 -10.21
CA ASN A 8 14.89 -9.90 -10.50
C ASN A 8 16.31 -9.44 -10.87
N VAL A 9 16.55 -8.13 -11.00
CA VAL A 9 17.89 -7.56 -11.25
C VAL A 9 18.39 -6.79 -10.03
N ALA A 10 17.58 -5.86 -9.51
CA ALA A 10 17.95 -5.07 -8.34
C ALA A 10 16.73 -4.48 -7.61
N ALA A 11 16.91 -4.21 -6.32
CA ALA A 11 15.86 -3.72 -5.42
C ALA A 11 15.63 -2.19 -5.44
N GLY A 12 16.51 -1.44 -6.11
CA GLY A 12 16.42 0.02 -6.23
C GLY A 12 16.29 0.75 -4.88
N SER A 13 15.57 1.88 -4.89
CA SER A 13 15.25 2.68 -3.70
C SER A 13 13.90 2.26 -3.11
N ILE A 14 13.73 2.38 -1.79
CA ILE A 14 12.42 2.29 -1.13
C ILE A 14 12.09 3.62 -0.44
N LYS A 15 10.87 4.12 -0.65
CA LYS A 15 10.29 5.19 0.16
C LYS A 15 9.35 4.57 1.20
N VAL A 16 9.58 4.90 2.47
CA VAL A 16 8.76 4.41 3.58
C VAL A 16 7.91 5.55 4.13
N LEU A 17 6.64 5.23 4.41
CA LEU A 17 5.68 6.11 5.07
C LEU A 17 4.98 5.31 6.17
N GLN A 18 5.02 5.80 7.41
CA GLN A 18 4.14 5.27 8.45
C GLN A 18 2.73 5.84 8.23
N TRP A 19 1.74 4.97 8.21
CA TRP A 19 0.34 5.37 8.13
C TRP A 19 -0.48 4.54 9.09
N ARG A 20 -1.07 5.20 10.09
CA ARG A 20 -1.72 4.55 11.24
C ARG A 20 -0.74 3.62 11.98
N ASP A 21 -1.10 2.36 12.14
CA ASP A 21 -0.37 1.34 12.90
C ASP A 21 0.61 0.51 12.05
N ARG A 22 0.84 0.88 10.78
CA ARG A 22 1.69 0.12 9.85
C ARG A 22 2.61 1.03 9.04
N PHE A 23 3.62 0.42 8.43
CA PHE A 23 4.49 1.05 7.44
C PHE A 23 4.10 0.62 6.03
N PHE A 24 4.08 1.60 5.13
CA PHE A 24 3.94 1.41 3.71
C PHE A 24 5.26 1.67 3.00
N GLY A 25 5.60 0.78 2.08
CA GLY A 25 6.84 0.79 1.31
C GLY A 25 6.55 0.94 -0.16
N PHE A 26 7.21 1.90 -0.80
CA PHE A 26 7.12 2.16 -2.23
C PHE A 26 8.49 1.90 -2.82
N GLN A 27 8.70 0.68 -3.31
CA GLN A 27 10.01 0.20 -3.75
C GLN A 27 10.14 0.30 -5.27
N ASN A 28 11.26 0.84 -5.74
CA ASN A 28 11.64 0.79 -7.15
C ASN A 28 12.24 -0.58 -7.48
N GLY A 29 11.42 -1.48 -8.01
CA GLY A 29 11.89 -2.76 -8.52
C GLY A 29 12.55 -2.59 -9.89
N ILE A 30 13.77 -3.09 -10.04
CA ILE A 30 14.50 -3.13 -11.32
C ILE A 30 14.50 -4.57 -11.81
N TYR A 31 14.08 -4.77 -13.04
CA TYR A 31 13.89 -6.09 -13.61
C TYR A 31 14.37 -6.20 -15.04
N TRP A 32 14.68 -7.42 -15.44
CA TRP A 32 14.84 -7.85 -16.81
C TRP A 32 13.55 -8.52 -17.29
N ASN A 33 13.00 -8.02 -18.40
CA ASN A 33 11.90 -8.67 -19.09
C ASN A 33 12.48 -9.62 -20.14
N GLU A 34 12.29 -10.93 -19.92
CA GLU A 34 12.79 -11.97 -20.83
C GLU A 34 12.09 -12.00 -22.19
N GLU A 35 10.81 -11.63 -22.27
CA GLU A 35 10.05 -11.60 -23.51
C GLU A 35 10.52 -10.43 -24.39
N GLU A 36 10.67 -9.26 -23.78
CA GLU A 36 11.03 -8.03 -24.50
C GLU A 36 12.55 -7.81 -24.63
N LYS A 37 13.36 -8.67 -24.00
CA LYS A 37 14.83 -8.59 -23.95
C LYS A 37 15.34 -7.20 -23.56
N LYS A 38 14.73 -6.62 -22.52
CA LYS A 38 15.05 -5.27 -22.04
C LYS A 38 14.91 -5.16 -20.53
N SER A 39 15.65 -4.24 -19.94
CA SER A 39 15.43 -3.84 -18.55
C SER A 39 14.21 -2.93 -18.42
N GLY A 40 13.59 -2.96 -17.26
CA GLY A 40 12.55 -2.02 -16.85
C GLY A 40 12.65 -1.70 -15.37
N SER A 41 11.87 -0.71 -14.94
CA SER A 41 11.69 -0.44 -13.52
C SER A 41 10.26 0.00 -13.23
N ALA A 42 9.77 -0.34 -12.04
CA ALA A 42 8.41 -0.10 -11.61
C ALA A 42 8.34 0.13 -10.10
N ILE A 43 7.28 0.84 -9.65
CA ILE A 43 7.03 1.05 -8.22
C ILE A 43 6.12 -0.06 -7.69
N LEU A 44 6.68 -0.80 -6.74
CA LEU A 44 6.05 -1.89 -6.01
C LEU A 44 5.46 -1.34 -4.71
N PHE A 45 4.38 -1.97 -4.25
CA PHE A 45 3.73 -1.58 -3.00
C PHE A 45 3.86 -2.67 -1.95
N LEU A 46 4.42 -2.30 -0.81
CA LEU A 46 4.75 -3.18 0.30
C LEU A 46 4.13 -2.66 1.59
N GLN A 47 3.94 -3.55 2.56
CA GLN A 47 3.65 -3.20 3.95
C GLN A 47 4.59 -3.89 4.91
N SER A 48 4.66 -3.32 6.12
CA SER A 48 5.34 -3.90 7.26
C SER A 48 4.65 -3.45 8.55
N GLU A 49 4.60 -4.35 9.55
CA GLU A 49 4.12 -4.03 10.91
C GLU A 49 5.26 -3.51 11.81
N ASP A 50 6.50 -3.93 11.54
CA ASP A 50 7.66 -3.69 12.41
C ASP A 50 8.76 -2.84 11.76
N GLY A 51 8.62 -2.53 10.47
CA GLY A 51 9.61 -1.81 9.66
C GLY A 51 10.81 -2.67 9.24
N LEU A 52 10.86 -3.94 9.64
CA LEU A 52 11.96 -4.88 9.37
C LEU A 52 11.56 -5.94 8.36
N ASN A 53 10.37 -6.52 8.54
CA ASN A 53 9.83 -7.56 7.69
C ASN A 53 8.80 -6.94 6.74
N TRP A 54 9.04 -7.10 5.43
CA TRP A 54 8.25 -6.45 4.39
C TRP A 54 7.56 -7.49 3.49
N GLU A 55 6.29 -7.27 3.21
CA GLU A 55 5.50 -8.10 2.31
C GLU A 55 4.88 -7.27 1.19
N ARG A 56 4.74 -7.87 0.00
CA ARG A 56 4.14 -7.20 -1.16
C ARG A 56 2.61 -7.23 -1.04
N ILE A 57 1.95 -6.08 -1.16
CA ILE A 57 0.49 -6.00 -1.08
C ILE A 57 -0.15 -6.46 -2.41
N ASN A 58 0.44 -6.07 -3.54
CA ASN A 58 -0.09 -6.34 -4.88
C ASN A 58 0.85 -7.27 -5.64
N SER A 59 0.30 -8.22 -6.42
CA SER A 59 1.11 -9.05 -7.32
C SER A 59 1.74 -8.26 -8.47
N ILE A 60 1.11 -7.15 -8.87
CA ILE A 60 1.57 -6.24 -9.92
C ILE A 60 2.04 -4.90 -9.33
N PRO A 61 2.98 -4.18 -9.99
CA PRO A 61 3.40 -2.85 -9.59
C PRO A 61 2.23 -1.87 -9.61
N ILE A 62 2.21 -0.92 -8.66
CA ILE A 62 1.22 0.16 -8.65
C ILE A 62 1.51 1.21 -9.73
N LEU A 63 2.77 1.31 -10.17
CA LEU A 63 3.19 2.16 -11.29
C LEU A 63 4.26 1.43 -12.11
N GLY A 64 3.93 1.10 -13.36
CA GLY A 64 4.88 0.54 -14.34
C GLY A 64 4.90 1.33 -15.66
N PRO A 65 5.93 1.15 -16.50
CA PRO A 65 5.98 1.76 -17.82
C PRO A 65 4.78 1.30 -18.67
N ASN A 66 4.34 2.14 -19.61
CA ASN A 66 3.22 1.83 -20.52
C ASN A 66 3.68 1.58 -21.98
N GLY A 67 5.00 1.53 -22.21
CA GLY A 67 5.59 1.34 -23.53
C GLY A 67 5.50 2.55 -24.48
N ARG A 68 4.89 3.68 -24.07
CA ARG A 68 4.64 4.83 -24.96
C ARG A 68 4.77 6.19 -24.26
N GLY A 69 5.26 7.19 -24.97
CA GLY A 69 5.40 8.55 -24.45
C GLY A 69 6.42 8.66 -23.31
N TRP A 70 6.32 9.71 -22.50
CA TRP A 70 7.31 10.05 -21.46
C TRP A 70 7.47 8.98 -20.36
N LYS A 71 6.48 8.10 -20.17
CA LYS A 71 6.49 6.97 -19.22
C LYS A 71 6.72 5.63 -19.92
N GLY A 72 7.42 5.65 -21.05
CA GLY A 72 7.54 4.51 -21.95
C GLY A 72 8.47 3.40 -21.48
N SER A 73 9.52 3.71 -20.70
CA SER A 73 10.60 2.76 -20.45
C SER A 73 10.85 2.45 -18.97
N HIS A 74 11.09 3.47 -18.13
CA HIS A 74 11.43 3.27 -16.72
C HIS A 74 10.65 4.24 -15.84
N ILE A 75 10.25 3.76 -14.65
CA ILE A 75 9.70 4.55 -13.55
C ILE A 75 10.56 4.30 -12.32
N TYR A 76 11.04 5.35 -11.67
CA TYR A 76 11.97 5.24 -10.55
C TYR A 76 11.90 6.48 -9.68
N ALA A 77 12.52 6.40 -8.49
CA ALA A 77 12.61 7.47 -7.50
C ALA A 77 11.26 8.15 -7.23
N CYS A 78 10.57 7.72 -6.17
CA CYS A 78 9.32 8.34 -5.75
C CYS A 78 9.41 9.03 -4.38
N ASP A 79 8.61 10.08 -4.20
CA ASP A 79 8.26 10.62 -2.90
C ASP A 79 6.75 10.51 -2.70
N VAL A 80 6.34 10.14 -1.48
CA VAL A 80 4.94 9.93 -1.14
C VAL A 80 4.60 10.63 0.16
N LYS A 81 3.42 11.23 0.20
CA LYS A 81 2.83 11.87 1.37
C LYS A 81 1.37 11.50 1.49
N PHE A 82 0.88 11.40 2.72
CA PHE A 82 -0.55 11.36 2.99
C PHE A 82 -1.02 12.77 3.37
N SER A 83 -2.06 13.26 2.69
CA SER A 83 -2.75 14.49 3.06
C SER A 83 -3.96 14.15 3.91
N GLU A 84 -3.92 14.51 5.20
CA GLU A 84 -5.05 14.33 6.11
C GLU A 84 -6.25 15.20 5.74
N ALA A 85 -6.01 16.41 5.21
CA ALA A 85 -7.07 17.33 4.80
C ALA A 85 -7.85 16.79 3.59
N GLU A 86 -7.12 16.26 2.60
CA GLU A 86 -7.70 15.76 1.35
C GLU A 86 -8.10 14.27 1.42
N LYS A 87 -7.60 13.54 2.42
CA LYS A 87 -7.71 12.07 2.54
C LYS A 87 -7.16 11.33 1.31
N LEU A 88 -6.01 11.80 0.82
CA LEU A 88 -5.33 11.29 -0.37
C LEU A 88 -3.86 10.96 -0.09
N PHE A 89 -3.37 9.89 -0.70
CA PHE A 89 -1.94 9.70 -0.93
C PHE A 89 -1.54 10.44 -2.20
N ILE A 90 -0.46 11.22 -2.11
CA ILE A 90 0.13 11.99 -3.18
C ILE A 90 1.52 11.41 -3.42
N LEU A 91 1.74 10.85 -4.62
CA LEU A 91 3.01 10.23 -5.00
C LEU A 91 3.56 10.93 -6.23
N TYR A 92 4.73 11.56 -6.07
CA TYR A 92 5.53 12.06 -7.18
C TYR A 92 6.57 11.02 -7.58
N PHE A 93 6.81 10.86 -8.89
CA PHE A 93 7.76 9.88 -9.40
C PHE A 93 8.48 10.40 -10.66
N ASN A 94 9.68 9.91 -10.90
CA ASN A 94 10.35 10.15 -12.18
C ASN A 94 9.98 9.04 -13.17
N ALA A 95 9.81 9.41 -14.43
CA ALA A 95 9.80 8.43 -15.51
C ALA A 95 10.53 8.94 -16.74
N ARG A 96 10.90 8.00 -17.60
CA ARG A 96 11.58 8.27 -18.86
C ARG A 96 11.08 7.42 -20.00
N ASP A 97 11.16 7.97 -21.21
CA ASP A 97 10.68 7.34 -22.44
C ASP A 97 11.62 6.26 -23.00
N LYS A 98 12.94 6.37 -22.76
CA LYS A 98 13.97 5.43 -23.27
C LYS A 98 15.01 5.09 -22.22
N ALA A 99 15.49 3.84 -22.21
CA ALA A 99 16.52 3.36 -21.30
C ALA A 99 17.89 4.01 -21.51
N HIS A 100 18.26 4.30 -22.77
CA HIS A 100 19.57 4.84 -23.09
C HIS A 100 19.78 6.21 -22.43
N TRP A 101 20.88 6.34 -21.68
CA TRP A 101 21.15 7.47 -20.79
C TRP A 101 21.16 8.84 -21.50
N THR A 102 21.65 8.94 -22.74
CA THR A 102 21.63 10.19 -23.53
C THR A 102 20.36 10.44 -24.35
N GLN A 103 19.52 9.43 -24.58
CA GLN A 103 18.36 9.55 -25.47
C GLN A 103 17.04 9.64 -24.72
N GLY A 104 17.04 9.24 -23.45
CA GLY A 104 15.86 9.30 -22.60
C GLY A 104 15.55 10.74 -22.20
N LYS A 105 14.29 11.12 -22.33
CA LYS A 105 13.74 12.34 -21.75
C LYS A 105 13.03 11.97 -20.45
N GLU A 106 13.38 12.66 -19.40
CA GLU A 106 12.82 12.44 -18.06
C GLU A 106 11.77 13.50 -17.74
N ALA A 107 10.71 13.09 -17.03
CA ALA A 107 9.71 13.99 -16.49
C ALA A 107 9.23 13.49 -15.13
N ILE A 108 8.67 14.40 -14.33
CA ILE A 108 8.07 14.09 -13.04
C ILE A 108 6.56 13.92 -13.22
N GLY A 109 6.05 12.78 -12.77
CA GLY A 109 4.62 12.48 -12.72
C GLY A 109 4.03 12.65 -11.33
N LEU A 110 2.69 12.72 -11.30
CA LEU A 110 1.89 12.67 -10.09
C LEU A 110 0.90 11.50 -10.18
N PHE A 111 0.86 10.68 -9.14
CA PHE A 111 -0.12 9.63 -8.92
C PHE A 111 -0.83 9.87 -7.59
N VAL A 112 -2.16 9.74 -7.59
CA VAL A 112 -2.98 10.03 -6.41
C VAL A 112 -3.82 8.82 -6.05
N GLY A 113 -3.75 8.38 -4.80
CA GLY A 113 -4.54 7.30 -4.25
C GLY A 113 -5.59 7.83 -3.27
N LYS A 114 -6.88 7.55 -3.53
CA LYS A 114 -7.97 7.86 -2.60
C LYS A 114 -8.05 6.81 -1.50
N VAL A 115 -8.31 7.26 -0.28
CA VAL A 115 -8.66 6.36 0.83
C VAL A 115 -10.17 6.31 0.95
N GLU A 116 -10.75 5.15 0.67
CA GLU A 116 -12.15 4.88 1.01
C GLU A 116 -12.19 4.27 2.41
N GLU A 117 -12.65 5.04 3.40
CA GLU A 117 -12.85 4.53 4.75
C GLU A 117 -14.14 3.71 4.80
N ILE A 118 -14.02 2.38 4.83
CA ILE A 118 -15.15 1.51 5.12
C ILE A 118 -15.39 1.54 6.63
N PHE A 119 -16.32 2.38 7.07
CA PHE A 119 -16.83 2.32 8.43
C PHE A 119 -17.63 1.02 8.61
N LYS A 120 -17.06 0.04 9.30
CA LYS A 120 -17.86 -1.05 9.88
C LYS A 120 -18.72 -0.41 10.97
N THR A 121 -20.00 -0.17 10.67
CA THR A 121 -20.99 0.14 11.69
C THR A 121 -20.95 -0.97 12.72
N ASN A 122 -20.62 -0.62 13.97
CA ASN A 122 -20.60 -1.58 15.07
C ASN A 122 -21.95 -2.29 15.12
N GLN A 123 -21.96 -3.59 14.79
CA GLN A 123 -23.06 -4.46 15.14
C GLN A 123 -23.26 -4.34 16.64
N THR A 124 -24.46 -3.93 17.01
CA THR A 124 -24.93 -3.87 18.39
C THR A 124 -24.58 -5.17 19.10
N ARG A 125 -23.69 -5.09 20.09
CA ARG A 125 -23.47 -6.18 21.07
C ARG A 125 -24.84 -6.68 21.53
N PRO A 126 -25.12 -7.99 21.53
CA PRO A 126 -26.35 -8.50 22.11
C PRO A 126 -26.43 -8.02 23.56
N LYS A 127 -27.54 -7.36 23.94
CA LYS A 127 -27.80 -7.00 25.33
C LYS A 127 -27.68 -8.27 26.18
N ALA A 128 -26.77 -8.28 27.15
CA ALA A 128 -26.67 -9.36 28.12
C ALA A 128 -28.05 -9.59 28.75
N LYS A 129 -28.58 -10.81 28.64
CA LYS A 129 -29.86 -11.18 29.25
C LYS A 129 -29.79 -10.93 30.75
N ALA A 130 -30.67 -10.07 31.26
CA ALA A 130 -30.78 -9.81 32.69
C ALA A 130 -31.09 -11.13 33.44
N LYS A 131 -30.30 -11.45 34.47
CA LYS A 131 -30.58 -12.58 35.36
C LYS A 131 -31.90 -12.32 36.11
N PRO A 132 -32.75 -13.34 36.34
CA PRO A 132 -34.00 -13.15 37.07
C PRO A 132 -33.70 -12.75 38.52
N LYS A 133 -34.39 -11.72 39.03
CA LYS A 133 -34.34 -11.33 40.45
C LYS A 133 -34.98 -12.43 41.30
N ALA A 134 -34.24 -12.95 42.27
CA ALA A 134 -34.75 -13.89 43.26
C ALA A 134 -35.88 -13.23 44.10
N LYS A 135 -37.06 -13.86 44.16
CA LYS A 135 -38.17 -13.45 45.02
C LYS A 135 -37.78 -13.67 46.48
N LYS A 136 -37.65 -12.59 47.28
CA LYS A 136 -37.58 -12.67 48.75
C LYS A 136 -38.90 -13.24 49.28
N LYS A 137 -38.85 -14.41 49.91
CA LYS A 137 -39.97 -14.94 50.71
C LYS A 137 -40.10 -14.12 51.99
N MET A 138 -41.20 -13.39 52.10
CA MET A 138 -41.65 -12.74 53.34
C MET A 138 -42.23 -13.85 54.25
N LYS A 139 -41.53 -14.22 55.33
CA LYS A 139 -42.12 -15.01 56.41
C LYS A 139 -42.74 -14.03 57.41
N GLY A 140 -44.06 -14.09 57.52
CA GLY A 140 -44.86 -13.26 58.41
C GLY A 140 -44.60 -13.56 59.88
N LYS A 141 -44.57 -12.49 60.69
CA LYS A 141 -44.84 -12.57 62.13
C LYS A 141 -46.33 -12.79 62.33
N ARG A 142 -46.72 -13.84 63.06
CA ARG A 142 -47.99 -13.89 63.78
C ARG A 142 -47.68 -13.86 65.27
N LYS A 143 -48.64 -13.23 65.97
CA LYS A 143 -48.67 -12.78 67.36
C LYS A 143 -48.18 -13.81 68.38
#